data_AF-A0A843XIQ5-F1
#
_entry.id   AF-A0A843XIQ5-F1
#
_cell.length_a   1.000
_cell.length_b   1.000
_cell.length_c   1.000
_cell.angle_alpha   90.00
_cell.angle_beta   90.00
_cell.angle_gamma   90.00
#
_symmetry.space_group_name_H-M   'P 1'
#
loop_
_entity.id
_entity.type
_entity.pdbx_description
1 polymer ?
#
loop_
_entity_poly.entity_id
_entity_poly.type
_entity_poly.pdbx_seq_one_letter_code
_entity_poly.pdbx_strand_id
1 'polypeptide(L)'
;MANPAEPPTSAASSGRGAVLACFVAVCVAAAVPASLLVAAIRGGVAFDAAPLPDDYSHHAVIPVAKHHSQVLRASDRVGEGLLPGPEDLAYDPSTGFLYASCRDGWVRRVQLGDLEGESPAAAAVEDWAYVGGRPLGVAFGPGKQLVVADAYKGKSRFGEMVLKYPWVRKMLGMAALLLQADASVPSLVEPGGVLRASLEGEALALYTDPELMLVTGALKIGNHLYYGLLVGNHVGRIRLDKLAVAAGK
;
A
#
# COMPACT_ATOMS: atom_id res chain seq x y z
N MET A 1 71.70 13.21 -61.60
CA MET A 1 70.42 12.48 -61.46
C MET A 1 70.20 12.25 -59.97
N ALA A 2 69.34 13.04 -59.35
CA ALA A 2 68.97 12.89 -57.94
C ALA A 2 67.67 12.08 -57.87
N ASN A 3 67.66 11.00 -57.09
CA ASN A 3 66.43 10.25 -56.77
C ASN A 3 65.66 10.98 -55.66
N PRO A 4 64.32 11.04 -55.73
CA PRO A 4 63.51 11.74 -54.73
C PRO A 4 63.37 10.90 -53.45
N ALA A 5 63.38 11.57 -52.31
CA ALA A 5 63.12 10.99 -51.00
C ALA A 5 61.63 10.62 -50.86
N GLU A 6 61.36 9.40 -50.38
CA GLU A 6 60.02 9.00 -49.93
C GLU A 6 59.62 9.74 -48.64
N PRO A 7 58.33 10.08 -48.46
CA PRO A 7 57.87 10.73 -47.24
C PRO A 7 57.73 9.72 -46.08
N PRO A 8 57.93 10.15 -44.82
CA PRO A 8 57.77 9.28 -43.67
C PRO A 8 56.30 8.92 -43.45
N THR A 9 56.06 7.62 -43.23
CA THR A 9 54.80 7.05 -42.78
C THR A 9 54.50 7.54 -41.35
N SER A 10 53.54 8.46 -41.23
CA SER A 10 52.98 8.89 -39.94
C SER A 10 52.19 7.74 -39.30
N ALA A 11 52.80 7.03 -38.36
CA ALA A 11 52.12 6.07 -37.51
C ALA A 11 51.16 6.81 -36.55
N ALA A 12 49.85 6.63 -36.76
CA ALA A 12 48.82 7.06 -35.84
C ALA A 12 48.93 6.25 -34.53
N SER A 13 49.42 6.87 -33.46
CA SER A 13 49.55 6.23 -32.13
C SER A 13 48.92 7.02 -30.98
N SER A 14 47.98 7.94 -31.22
CA SER A 14 47.45 8.81 -30.15
C SER A 14 46.09 8.40 -29.53
N GLY A 15 45.41 7.36 -30.02
CA GLY A 15 44.05 7.02 -29.55
C GLY A 15 43.97 6.08 -28.34
N ARG A 16 44.93 5.16 -28.18
CA ARG A 16 44.81 4.07 -27.18
C ARG A 16 45.10 4.52 -25.74
N GLY A 17 46.02 5.47 -25.56
CA GLY A 17 46.36 6.01 -24.24
C GLY A 17 45.22 6.84 -23.63
N ALA A 18 44.54 7.64 -24.46
CA ALA A 18 43.42 8.48 -24.02
C ALA A 18 42.17 7.66 -23.65
N VAL A 19 41.85 6.60 -24.41
CA VAL A 19 40.72 5.71 -24.11
C VAL A 19 40.96 4.91 -22.84
N LEU A 20 42.18 4.40 -22.63
CA LEU A 20 42.55 3.70 -21.40
C LEU A 20 42.54 4.64 -20.19
N ALA A 21 43.03 5.88 -20.34
CA ALA A 21 43.00 6.89 -19.29
C ALA A 21 41.57 7.31 -18.93
N CYS A 22 40.68 7.49 -19.91
CA CYS A 22 39.26 7.75 -19.67
C CYS A 22 38.56 6.57 -18.99
N PHE A 23 38.85 5.33 -19.40
CA PHE A 23 38.26 4.14 -18.79
C PHE A 23 38.72 3.96 -17.34
N VAL A 24 40.01 4.17 -17.07
CA VAL A 24 40.56 4.18 -15.69
C VAL A 24 39.95 5.31 -14.87
N ALA A 25 39.81 6.51 -15.42
CA ALA A 25 39.18 7.64 -14.73
C ALA A 25 37.70 7.36 -14.40
N VAL A 26 36.94 6.74 -15.30
CA VAL A 26 35.56 6.32 -15.06
C VAL A 26 35.48 5.20 -14.02
N CYS A 27 36.37 4.20 -14.09
CA CYS A 27 36.43 3.13 -13.09
C CYS A 27 36.80 3.68 -11.70
N VAL A 28 37.73 4.63 -11.61
CA VAL A 28 38.10 5.29 -10.34
C VAL A 28 36.97 6.17 -9.84
N ALA A 29 36.33 6.95 -10.70
CA ALA A 29 35.19 7.80 -10.36
C ALA A 29 33.96 7.00 -9.91
N ALA A 30 33.78 5.75 -10.38
CA ALA A 30 32.74 4.85 -9.91
C ALA A 30 33.15 4.05 -8.65
N ALA A 31 34.43 3.68 -8.55
CA ALA A 31 34.95 2.89 -7.43
C ALA A 31 35.04 3.70 -6.14
N VAL A 32 35.36 5.00 -6.19
CA VAL A 32 35.48 5.86 -5.00
C VAL A 32 34.11 6.02 -4.27
N PRO A 33 33.00 6.39 -4.95
CA PRO A 33 31.68 6.43 -4.32
C PRO A 33 31.22 5.07 -3.82
N ALA A 34 31.46 3.99 -4.57
CA ALA A 34 31.11 2.64 -4.15
C ALA A 34 31.90 2.19 -2.91
N SER A 35 33.19 2.53 -2.84
CA SER A 35 34.04 2.22 -1.68
C SER A 35 33.67 3.07 -0.46
N LEU A 36 33.33 4.35 -0.65
CA LEU A 36 32.81 5.22 0.41
C LEU A 36 31.45 4.73 0.91
N LEU A 37 30.58 4.24 0.03
CA LEU A 37 29.30 3.64 0.39
C LEU A 37 29.49 2.33 1.17
N VAL A 38 30.40 1.45 0.73
CA VAL A 38 30.76 0.23 1.45
C VAL A 38 31.42 0.55 2.79
N ALA A 39 32.26 1.59 2.86
CA ALA A 39 32.87 2.06 4.11
C ALA A 39 31.83 2.69 5.05
N ALA A 40 30.83 3.41 4.53
CA ALA A 40 29.72 3.92 5.34
C ALA A 40 28.81 2.78 5.85
N ILE A 41 28.65 1.71 5.06
CA ILE A 41 27.89 0.52 5.47
C ILE A 41 28.67 -0.35 6.47
N ARG A 42 29.98 -0.54 6.28
CA ARG A 42 30.86 -1.38 7.14
C ARG A 42 31.41 -0.65 8.36
N GLY A 43 31.64 0.65 8.25
CA GLY A 43 32.21 1.49 9.31
C GLY A 43 31.24 1.79 10.44
N GLY A 44 30.07 1.14 10.45
CA GLY A 44 29.10 1.32 11.51
C GLY A 44 28.74 2.80 11.65
N VAL A 45 28.28 3.43 10.55
CA VAL A 45 27.35 4.55 10.74
C VAL A 45 26.23 3.93 11.55
N ALA A 46 26.33 4.11 12.87
CA ALA A 46 25.32 3.68 13.80
C ALA A 46 24.08 4.35 13.25
N PHE A 47 23.18 3.53 12.70
CA PHE A 47 21.86 3.98 12.39
C PHE A 47 21.27 4.27 13.76
N ASP A 48 21.49 5.49 14.23
CA ASP A 48 20.82 6.05 15.37
C ASP A 48 19.40 6.26 14.89
N ALA A 49 18.61 5.19 15.02
CA ALA A 49 17.20 5.24 14.69
C ALA A 49 16.66 6.42 15.49
N ALA A 50 16.15 7.44 14.79
CA ALA A 50 15.48 8.53 15.46
C ALA A 50 14.48 7.91 16.47
N PRO A 51 14.47 8.35 17.74
CA PRO A 51 13.51 7.83 18.70
C PRO A 51 12.12 7.97 18.08
N LEU A 52 11.30 6.92 18.22
CA LEU A 52 9.90 7.01 17.82
C LEU A 52 9.33 8.26 18.51
N PRO A 53 8.69 9.19 17.78
CA PRO A 53 8.11 10.35 18.40
C PRO A 53 7.11 9.90 19.50
N ASP A 54 7.06 10.63 20.63
CA ASP A 54 6.33 10.21 21.84
C ASP A 54 4.83 9.96 21.61
N ASP A 55 4.27 10.51 20.52
CA ASP A 55 2.87 10.36 20.11
C ASP A 55 2.54 8.99 19.50
N TYR A 56 3.53 8.16 19.14
CA TYR A 56 3.29 6.87 18.47
C TYR A 56 2.88 5.73 19.41
N SER A 57 3.03 5.86 20.74
CA SER A 57 3.00 4.68 21.62
C SER A 57 2.36 4.82 23.01
N HIS A 58 1.72 5.94 23.35
CA HIS A 58 1.18 6.13 24.70
C HIS A 58 -0.29 6.57 24.72
N HIS A 59 -1.18 5.71 24.23
CA HIS A 59 -2.59 5.86 24.54
C HIS A 59 -2.85 5.35 25.96
N ALA A 60 -3.43 6.20 26.81
CA ALA A 60 -3.83 5.78 28.15
C ALA A 60 -4.81 4.60 28.04
N VAL A 61 -4.52 3.52 28.76
CA VAL A 61 -5.44 2.38 28.85
C VAL A 61 -6.67 2.84 29.61
N ILE A 62 -7.86 2.68 29.01
CA ILE A 62 -9.13 3.04 29.65
C ILE A 62 -9.33 2.11 30.87
N PRO A 63 -9.49 2.64 32.08
CA PRO A 63 -9.78 1.83 33.25
C PRO A 63 -11.20 1.27 33.13
N VAL A 64 -11.33 -0.05 33.06
CA VAL A 64 -12.61 -0.76 32.97
C VAL A 64 -12.72 -1.79 34.10
N ALA A 65 -13.93 -1.97 34.63
CA ALA A 65 -14.17 -2.87 35.77
C ALA A 65 -13.91 -4.35 35.45
N LYS A 66 -14.08 -4.75 34.19
CA LYS A 66 -13.82 -6.11 33.70
C LYS A 66 -12.81 -6.03 32.57
N HIS A 67 -11.61 -6.54 32.81
CA HIS A 67 -10.54 -6.60 31.82
C HIS A 67 -10.16 -8.05 31.55
N HIS A 68 -10.39 -8.51 30.32
CA HIS A 68 -10.05 -9.86 29.88
C HIS A 68 -8.80 -9.79 28.98
N SER A 69 -7.61 -9.99 29.56
CA SER A 69 -6.33 -9.87 28.83
C SER A 69 -5.90 -11.12 28.06
N GLN A 70 -6.69 -12.19 28.12
CA GLN A 70 -6.38 -13.50 27.53
C GLN A 70 -7.53 -14.04 26.66
N VAL A 71 -8.31 -13.14 26.04
CA VAL A 71 -9.50 -13.51 25.23
C VAL A 71 -9.21 -14.49 24.11
N LEU A 72 -7.98 -14.53 23.58
CA LEU A 72 -7.59 -15.49 22.54
C LEU A 72 -7.68 -16.95 22.99
N ARG A 73 -7.67 -17.23 24.31
CA ARG A 73 -7.88 -18.59 24.84
C ARG A 73 -9.33 -19.06 24.71
N ALA A 74 -10.26 -18.12 24.50
CA ALA A 74 -11.69 -18.36 24.37
C ALA A 74 -12.21 -17.96 22.98
N SER A 75 -11.33 -17.79 21.99
CA SER A 75 -11.72 -17.42 20.63
C SER A 75 -11.61 -18.60 19.68
N ASP A 76 -12.65 -18.81 18.87
CA ASP A 76 -12.60 -19.73 17.74
C ASP A 76 -12.06 -19.05 16.47
N ARG A 77 -11.45 -19.86 15.59
CA ARG A 77 -10.93 -19.38 14.30
C ARG A 77 -11.97 -19.61 13.20
N VAL A 78 -12.67 -18.55 12.80
CA VAL A 78 -13.61 -18.58 11.67
C VAL A 78 -12.86 -18.41 10.35
N GLY A 79 -13.11 -19.29 9.37
CA GLY A 79 -12.54 -19.18 8.03
C GLY A 79 -11.01 -19.33 7.97
N GLU A 80 -10.45 -20.21 8.81
CA GLU A 80 -9.00 -20.45 8.90
C GLU A 80 -8.36 -20.69 7.53
N GLY A 81 -7.38 -19.83 7.18
CA GLY A 81 -6.64 -19.92 5.92
C GLY A 81 -7.38 -19.40 4.69
N LEU A 82 -8.68 -19.11 4.79
CA LEU A 82 -9.54 -18.65 3.69
C LEU A 82 -9.83 -17.15 3.74
N LEU A 83 -9.57 -16.50 4.87
CA LEU A 83 -9.69 -15.05 5.06
C LEU A 83 -8.29 -14.43 5.24
N PRO A 84 -7.56 -14.10 4.15
CA PRO A 84 -6.22 -13.54 4.24
C PRO A 84 -6.27 -12.08 4.72
N GLY A 85 -5.79 -11.84 5.94
CA GLY A 85 -5.69 -10.51 6.54
C GLY A 85 -7.01 -9.74 6.52
N PRO A 86 -8.06 -10.26 7.19
CA PRO A 86 -9.35 -9.59 7.30
C PRO A 86 -9.17 -8.31 8.12
N GLU A 87 -9.77 -7.21 7.68
CA GLU A 87 -9.62 -5.89 8.31
C GLU A 87 -10.90 -5.44 9.01
N ASP A 88 -12.03 -5.45 8.30
CA ASP A 88 -13.33 -5.03 8.82
C ASP A 88 -14.42 -6.08 8.53
N LEU A 89 -15.50 -6.02 9.31
CA LEU A 89 -16.57 -7.00 9.36
C LEU A 89 -17.95 -6.34 9.27
N ALA A 90 -18.83 -6.90 8.42
CA ALA A 90 -20.25 -6.52 8.38
C ALA A 90 -21.13 -7.76 8.46
N TYR A 91 -22.13 -7.77 9.34
CA TYR A 91 -23.03 -8.91 9.53
C TYR A 91 -24.44 -8.59 9.05
N ASP A 92 -25.02 -9.48 8.24
CA ASP A 92 -26.43 -9.41 7.84
C ASP A 92 -27.27 -10.42 8.63
N PRO A 93 -28.04 -9.98 9.65
CA PRO A 93 -28.86 -10.87 10.44
C PRO A 93 -30.01 -11.51 9.66
N SER A 94 -30.38 -10.97 8.49
CA SER A 94 -31.47 -11.54 7.69
C SER A 94 -31.06 -12.74 6.85
N THR A 95 -29.76 -12.87 6.54
CA THR A 95 -29.19 -13.96 5.76
C THR A 95 -28.22 -14.84 6.57
N GLY A 96 -27.73 -14.34 7.70
CA GLY A 96 -26.75 -15.02 8.54
C GLY A 96 -25.32 -14.92 8.00
N PHE A 97 -25.07 -14.12 6.96
CA PHE A 97 -23.74 -13.93 6.40
C PHE A 97 -22.94 -12.89 7.16
N LEU A 98 -21.70 -13.26 7.50
CA LEU A 98 -20.65 -12.35 7.93
C LEU A 98 -19.75 -12.03 6.73
N TYR A 99 -19.63 -10.75 6.39
CA TYR A 99 -18.78 -10.24 5.33
C TYR A 99 -17.47 -9.73 5.94
N ALA A 100 -16.34 -10.12 5.35
CA ALA A 100 -15.01 -9.74 5.78
C ALA A 100 -14.21 -9.16 4.60
N SER A 101 -13.67 -7.95 4.79
CA SER A 101 -12.80 -7.31 3.80
C SER A 101 -11.38 -7.84 3.92
N CYS A 102 -10.84 -8.47 2.88
CA CYS A 102 -9.56 -9.18 2.92
C CYS A 102 -8.43 -8.42 2.19
N ARG A 103 -7.19 -8.70 2.60
CA ARG A 103 -5.95 -8.07 2.08
C ARG A 103 -5.75 -8.16 0.58
N ASP A 104 -6.28 -9.20 -0.02
CA ASP A 104 -6.08 -9.56 -1.42
C ASP A 104 -7.11 -8.90 -2.35
N GLY A 105 -7.93 -7.97 -1.85
CA GLY A 105 -8.89 -7.24 -2.66
C GLY A 105 -10.24 -7.92 -2.79
N TRP A 106 -10.46 -9.03 -2.07
CA TRP A 106 -11.76 -9.68 -1.98
C TRP A 106 -12.50 -9.23 -0.74
N VAL A 107 -13.81 -9.01 -0.88
CA VAL A 107 -14.74 -9.12 0.24
C VAL A 107 -15.30 -10.53 0.18
N ARG A 108 -15.11 -11.30 1.25
CA ARG A 108 -15.58 -12.68 1.38
C ARG A 108 -16.74 -12.73 2.36
N ARG A 109 -17.66 -13.65 2.15
CA ARG A 109 -18.74 -13.91 3.10
C ARG A 109 -18.63 -15.30 3.69
N VAL A 110 -19.09 -15.43 4.92
CA VAL A 110 -19.06 -16.65 5.71
C VAL A 110 -20.45 -16.89 6.25
N GLN A 111 -21.05 -18.04 5.94
CA GLN A 111 -22.34 -18.41 6.52
C GLN A 111 -22.14 -18.78 7.99
N LEU A 112 -22.58 -17.94 8.91
CA LEU A 112 -22.59 -18.30 10.31
C LEU A 112 -23.80 -19.22 10.55
N GLY A 113 -23.55 -20.39 11.16
CA GLY A 113 -24.60 -21.32 11.58
C GLY A 113 -25.38 -20.79 12.79
N ASP A 114 -26.03 -21.67 13.54
CA ASP A 114 -26.72 -21.30 14.78
C ASP A 114 -25.77 -20.52 15.70
N LEU A 115 -26.03 -19.21 15.86
CA LEU A 115 -25.19 -18.27 16.62
C LEU A 115 -25.07 -18.63 18.12
N GLU A 116 -25.82 -19.63 18.56
CA GLU A 116 -25.88 -20.13 19.93
C GLU A 116 -25.19 -21.51 20.10
N GLY A 117 -24.70 -22.12 19.01
CA GLY A 117 -24.05 -23.45 19.02
C GLY A 117 -22.54 -23.41 19.24
N GLU A 118 -22.00 -24.50 19.83
CA GLU A 118 -20.55 -24.68 20.04
C GLU A 118 -19.84 -24.97 18.71
N SER A 119 -18.91 -24.09 18.35
CA SER A 119 -18.04 -24.11 17.17
C SER A 119 -18.73 -23.71 15.86
N PRO A 120 -18.31 -22.60 15.22
CA PRO A 120 -18.63 -22.33 13.82
C PRO A 120 -17.91 -23.37 12.94
N ALA A 121 -18.48 -24.57 12.85
CA ALA A 121 -17.99 -25.68 12.05
C ALA A 121 -17.76 -25.20 10.62
N ALA A 122 -16.51 -25.31 10.14
CA ALA A 122 -16.05 -25.07 8.76
C ALA A 122 -17.02 -24.22 7.92
N ALA A 123 -17.32 -23.00 8.40
CA ALA A 123 -18.30 -22.16 7.75
C ALA A 123 -17.80 -21.87 6.34
N ALA A 124 -18.60 -22.25 5.33
CA ALA A 124 -18.21 -22.11 3.94
C ALA A 124 -17.85 -20.63 3.69
N VAL A 125 -16.60 -20.41 3.29
CA VAL A 125 -16.11 -19.09 2.92
C VAL A 125 -16.27 -18.96 1.42
N GLU A 126 -16.99 -17.92 1.02
CA GLU A 126 -17.27 -17.64 -0.39
C GLU A 126 -16.62 -16.32 -0.80
N ASP A 127 -15.93 -16.36 -1.95
CA ASP A 127 -15.45 -15.19 -2.68
C ASP A 127 -16.66 -14.42 -3.22
N TRP A 128 -17.12 -13.42 -2.47
CA TRP A 128 -18.37 -12.72 -2.75
C TRP A 128 -18.20 -11.60 -3.77
N ALA A 129 -17.27 -10.67 -3.54
CA ALA A 129 -16.98 -9.61 -4.50
C ALA A 129 -15.51 -9.28 -4.55
N TYR A 130 -14.97 -9.21 -5.76
CA TYR A 130 -13.64 -8.68 -6.00
C TYR A 130 -13.72 -7.16 -6.16
N VAL A 131 -13.13 -6.44 -5.23
CA VAL A 131 -13.13 -4.97 -5.19
C VAL A 131 -11.77 -4.37 -5.56
N GLY A 132 -10.76 -5.24 -5.69
CA GLY A 132 -9.36 -4.87 -5.91
C GLY A 132 -8.72 -4.22 -4.69
N GLY A 133 -7.51 -3.72 -4.85
CA GLY A 133 -6.87 -2.88 -3.84
C GLY A 133 -6.62 -3.52 -2.47
N ARG A 134 -6.74 -2.71 -1.42
CA ARG A 134 -6.62 -3.10 -0.02
C ARG A 134 -7.86 -2.61 0.74
N PRO A 135 -8.95 -3.40 0.70
CA PRO A 135 -10.17 -3.14 1.46
C PRO A 135 -9.86 -3.09 2.95
N LEU A 136 -10.14 -1.94 3.58
CA LEU A 136 -9.95 -1.72 5.01
C LEU A 136 -11.27 -1.57 5.76
N GLY A 137 -12.37 -1.23 5.08
CA GLY A 137 -13.66 -1.04 5.71
C GLY A 137 -14.79 -1.62 4.88
N VAL A 138 -15.82 -2.15 5.53
CA VAL A 138 -17.03 -2.68 4.90
C VAL A 138 -18.26 -2.37 5.76
N ALA A 139 -19.29 -1.78 5.17
CA ALA A 139 -20.51 -1.44 5.87
C ALA A 139 -21.76 -1.59 4.99
N PHE A 140 -22.88 -1.94 5.60
CA PHE A 140 -24.17 -1.93 4.91
C PHE A 140 -24.69 -0.51 4.70
N GLY A 141 -25.14 -0.22 3.49
CA GLY A 141 -25.92 0.97 3.15
C GLY A 141 -27.42 0.77 3.40
N PRO A 142 -28.23 1.84 3.23
CA PRO A 142 -29.65 1.83 3.59
C PRO A 142 -30.53 0.83 2.83
N GLY A 143 -30.09 0.39 1.64
CA GLY A 143 -30.76 -0.62 0.82
C GLY A 143 -30.06 -1.98 0.86
N LYS A 144 -29.30 -2.26 1.93
CA LYS A 144 -28.47 -3.46 2.11
C LYS A 144 -27.37 -3.68 1.07
N GLN A 145 -27.08 -2.72 0.21
CA GLN A 145 -25.87 -2.74 -0.60
C GLN A 145 -24.64 -2.55 0.30
N LEU A 146 -23.50 -3.15 -0.01
CA LEU A 146 -22.27 -2.90 0.74
C LEU A 146 -21.57 -1.64 0.23
N VAL A 147 -20.96 -0.92 1.16
CA VAL A 147 -20.01 0.16 0.93
C VAL A 147 -18.67 -0.32 1.44
N VAL A 148 -17.66 -0.31 0.56
CA VAL A 148 -16.33 -0.83 0.83
C VAL A 148 -15.33 0.31 0.72
N ALA A 149 -14.62 0.58 1.81
CA ALA A 149 -13.51 1.53 1.85
C ALA A 149 -12.21 0.83 1.46
N ASP A 150 -11.50 1.42 0.51
CA ASP A 150 -10.27 0.88 -0.03
C ASP A 150 -9.13 1.89 0.16
N ALA A 151 -8.05 1.44 0.78
CA ALA A 151 -6.90 2.29 1.05
C ALA A 151 -6.13 2.67 -0.22
N TYR A 152 -6.06 1.77 -1.20
CA TYR A 152 -5.34 2.00 -2.46
C TYR A 152 -5.75 0.98 -3.51
N LYS A 153 -5.94 1.42 -4.75
CA LYS A 153 -6.32 0.54 -5.86
C LYS A 153 -5.12 -0.19 -6.46
N GLY A 154 -4.63 -1.20 -5.75
CA GLY A 154 -3.70 -2.19 -6.29
C GLY A 154 -2.23 -1.94 -5.95
N LYS A 155 -1.38 -2.87 -6.37
CA LYS A 155 0.06 -2.83 -6.14
C LYS A 155 0.73 -2.18 -7.34
N SER A 156 1.34 -1.00 -7.18
CA SER A 156 2.23 -0.53 -8.23
C SER A 156 3.46 -1.46 -8.27
N ARG A 157 3.91 -1.86 -9.47
CA ARG A 157 5.12 -2.69 -9.62
C ARG A 157 6.34 -2.07 -8.96
N PHE A 158 6.40 -0.74 -8.98
CA PHE A 158 7.44 0.03 -8.32
C PHE A 158 7.33 -0.05 -6.80
N GLY A 159 6.15 0.15 -6.22
CA GLY A 159 5.89 0.00 -4.79
C GLY A 159 6.17 -1.40 -4.25
N GLU A 160 5.81 -2.44 -5.02
CA GLU A 160 6.17 -3.81 -4.67
C GLU A 160 7.68 -4.00 -4.63
N MET A 161 8.41 -3.48 -5.61
CA MET A 161 9.88 -3.53 -5.62
C MET A 161 10.48 -2.78 -4.43
N VAL A 162 9.96 -1.61 -4.09
CA VAL A 162 10.43 -0.81 -2.93
C VAL A 162 10.19 -1.55 -1.61
N LEU A 163 9.00 -2.15 -1.41
CA LEU A 163 8.67 -2.87 -0.19
C LEU A 163 9.40 -4.22 -0.09
N LYS A 164 9.53 -4.95 -1.20
CA LYS A 164 10.13 -6.29 -1.26
C LYS A 164 11.65 -6.25 -1.07
N TYR A 165 12.33 -5.21 -1.55
CA TYR A 165 13.78 -5.14 -1.53
C TYR A 165 14.28 -4.02 -0.60
N PRO A 166 14.74 -4.34 0.63
CA PRO A 166 15.21 -3.35 1.59
C PRO A 166 16.30 -2.41 1.06
N TRP A 167 17.15 -2.89 0.14
CA TRP A 167 18.20 -2.08 -0.48
C TRP A 167 17.63 -1.02 -1.44
N VAL A 168 16.54 -1.31 -2.17
CA VAL A 168 15.88 -0.33 -3.05
C VAL A 168 15.29 0.80 -2.23
N ARG A 169 14.54 0.46 -1.17
CA ARG A 169 14.00 1.43 -0.21
C ARG A 169 15.09 2.28 0.43
N LYS A 170 16.22 1.68 0.81
CA LYS A 170 17.37 2.39 1.36
C LYS A 170 17.98 3.36 0.36
N MET A 171 18.18 2.94 -0.89
CA MET A 171 18.72 3.80 -1.96
C MET A 171 17.81 5.00 -2.25
N LEU A 172 16.49 4.78 -2.33
CA LEU A 172 15.52 5.85 -2.54
C LEU A 172 15.51 6.85 -1.37
N GLY A 173 15.53 6.37 -0.12
CA GLY A 173 15.60 7.23 1.06
C GLY A 173 16.88 8.07 1.09
N MET A 174 18.04 7.47 0.77
CA MET A 174 19.31 8.20 0.67
C MET A 174 19.32 9.22 -0.46
N ALA A 175 18.76 8.88 -1.62
CA ALA A 175 18.66 9.81 -2.75
C ALA A 175 17.74 11.00 -2.43
N ALA A 176 16.58 10.76 -1.82
CA ALA A 176 15.68 11.82 -1.37
C ALA A 176 16.39 12.77 -0.37
N LEU A 177 17.10 12.20 0.61
CA LEU A 177 17.89 12.96 1.57
C LEU A 177 19.00 13.80 0.91
N LEU A 178 19.74 13.22 -0.03
CA LEU A 178 20.83 13.90 -0.73
C LEU A 178 20.35 15.01 -1.67
N LEU A 179 19.20 14.82 -2.31
CA LEU A 179 18.63 15.77 -3.26
C LEU A 179 17.77 16.85 -2.60
N GLN A 180 17.60 16.80 -1.27
CA GLN A 180 16.59 17.59 -0.55
C GLN A 180 15.21 17.51 -1.22
N ALA A 181 14.96 16.41 -1.92
CA ALA A 181 13.68 16.15 -2.54
C ALA A 181 12.72 15.79 -1.42
N ASP A 182 11.50 16.30 -1.50
CA ASP A 182 10.45 15.83 -0.63
C ASP A 182 10.38 14.30 -0.79
N ALA A 183 10.40 13.57 0.33
CA ALA A 183 10.33 12.12 0.35
C ALA A 183 8.93 11.62 -0.02
N SER A 184 8.11 12.47 -0.65
CA SER A 184 6.96 12.12 -1.47
C SER A 184 7.43 11.22 -2.62
N VAL A 185 7.73 9.97 -2.29
CA VAL A 185 7.94 8.89 -3.25
C VAL A 185 6.77 8.95 -4.24
N PRO A 186 7.00 8.92 -5.58
CA PRO A 186 5.92 8.81 -6.55
C PRO A 186 4.95 7.75 -6.07
N SER A 187 3.65 8.07 -6.01
CA SER A 187 2.67 7.29 -5.25
C SER A 187 2.88 5.80 -5.50
N LEU A 188 3.41 5.09 -4.49
CA LEU A 188 3.78 3.67 -4.59
C LEU A 188 2.55 2.76 -4.76
N VAL A 189 1.38 3.36 -4.78
CA VAL A 189 0.07 2.79 -4.75
C VAL A 189 -0.84 3.71 -5.56
N GLU A 190 -1.78 3.13 -6.30
CA GLU A 190 -2.80 3.91 -6.97
C GLU A 190 -3.77 4.50 -5.94
N PRO A 191 -4.48 5.59 -6.28
CA PRO A 191 -5.40 6.23 -5.35
C PRO A 191 -6.40 5.24 -4.78
N GLY A 192 -6.75 5.42 -3.50
CA GLY A 192 -7.78 4.63 -2.85
C GLY A 192 -9.17 5.06 -3.28
N GLY A 193 -10.16 4.71 -2.47
CA GLY A 193 -11.50 5.22 -2.68
C GLY A 193 -12.57 4.44 -1.96
N VAL A 194 -13.79 4.62 -2.43
CA VAL A 194 -14.96 3.92 -1.91
C VAL A 194 -15.67 3.22 -3.05
N LEU A 195 -15.92 1.93 -2.88
CA LEU A 195 -16.75 1.14 -3.79
C LEU A 195 -18.12 0.90 -3.16
N ARG A 196 -19.17 0.98 -3.97
CA ARG A 196 -20.50 0.48 -3.61
C ARG A 196 -20.76 -0.80 -4.38
N ALA A 197 -21.16 -1.87 -3.71
CA ALA A 197 -21.44 -3.17 -4.30
C ALA A 197 -22.85 -3.66 -3.94
N SER A 198 -23.54 -4.33 -4.87
CA SER A 198 -24.85 -4.96 -4.64
C SER A 198 -24.70 -6.19 -3.75
N LEU A 199 -25.80 -6.78 -3.26
CA LEU A 199 -25.76 -8.01 -2.45
C LEU A 199 -25.28 -9.25 -3.23
N GLU A 200 -25.33 -9.17 -4.55
CA GLU A 200 -24.86 -10.18 -5.50
C GLU A 200 -23.36 -10.03 -5.80
N GLY A 201 -22.70 -9.03 -5.20
CA GLY A 201 -21.27 -8.77 -5.38
C GLY A 201 -20.94 -7.90 -6.58
N GLU A 202 -21.94 -7.32 -7.25
CA GLU A 202 -21.72 -6.46 -8.42
C GLU A 202 -21.27 -5.06 -8.00
N ALA A 203 -20.23 -4.53 -8.66
CA ALA A 203 -19.80 -3.15 -8.47
C ALA A 203 -20.85 -2.16 -9.02
N LEU A 204 -21.51 -1.42 -8.13
CA LEU A 204 -22.54 -0.43 -8.49
C LEU A 204 -21.97 0.96 -8.78
N ALA A 205 -20.91 1.35 -8.08
CA ALA A 205 -20.26 2.64 -8.25
C ALA A 205 -18.88 2.63 -7.59
N LEU A 206 -17.90 3.30 -8.22
CA LEU A 206 -16.57 3.52 -7.66
C LEU A 206 -16.32 5.02 -7.54
N TYR A 207 -15.93 5.47 -6.35
CA TYR A 207 -15.61 6.85 -6.02
C TYR A 207 -14.13 6.94 -5.71
N THR A 208 -13.35 7.51 -6.62
CA THR A 208 -11.90 7.66 -6.52
C THR A 208 -11.51 9.11 -6.80
N ASP A 209 -10.41 9.54 -6.20
CA ASP A 209 -9.76 10.83 -6.46
C ASP A 209 -8.27 10.65 -6.12
N PRO A 210 -7.32 11.29 -6.84
CA PRO A 210 -5.90 11.20 -6.52
C PRO A 210 -5.54 11.46 -5.05
N GLU A 211 -6.27 12.35 -4.37
CA GLU A 211 -6.04 12.68 -2.96
C GLU A 211 -6.79 11.74 -2.00
N LEU A 212 -7.75 10.96 -2.51
CA LEU A 212 -8.56 10.03 -1.72
C LEU A 212 -7.83 8.70 -1.49
N MET A 213 -6.73 8.77 -0.76
CA MET A 213 -5.91 7.63 -0.36
C MET A 213 -6.08 7.25 1.10
N LEU A 214 -5.79 5.99 1.44
CA LEU A 214 -5.87 5.45 2.80
C LEU A 214 -7.27 5.62 3.41
N VAL A 215 -8.31 5.43 2.61
CA VAL A 215 -9.69 5.38 3.10
C VAL A 215 -9.84 4.11 3.94
N THR A 216 -10.15 4.27 5.23
CA THR A 216 -10.24 3.16 6.19
C THR A 216 -11.67 2.74 6.47
N GLY A 217 -12.62 3.65 6.31
CA GLY A 217 -14.03 3.38 6.54
C GLY A 217 -14.91 4.27 5.67
N ALA A 218 -16.08 3.76 5.32
CA ALA A 218 -17.05 4.51 4.55
C ALA A 218 -18.48 4.06 4.86
N LEU A 219 -19.42 5.00 4.82
CA LEU A 219 -20.81 4.75 5.11
C LEU A 219 -21.71 5.62 4.23
N LYS A 220 -22.74 5.01 3.64
CA LYS A 220 -23.77 5.74 2.93
C LYS A 220 -24.91 6.10 3.88
N ILE A 221 -25.20 7.39 4.03
CA ILE A 221 -26.34 7.89 4.81
C ILE A 221 -27.15 8.84 3.93
N GLY A 222 -28.39 8.45 3.63
CA GLY A 222 -29.24 9.19 2.69
C GLY A 222 -28.56 9.40 1.34
N ASN A 223 -28.48 10.66 0.90
CA ASN A 223 -27.82 11.04 -0.35
C ASN A 223 -26.32 11.40 -0.21
N HIS A 224 -25.71 11.01 0.91
CA HIS A 224 -24.31 11.31 1.19
C HIS A 224 -23.52 10.02 1.38
N LEU A 225 -22.26 10.07 0.95
CA LEU A 225 -21.27 9.07 1.27
C LEU A 225 -20.25 9.71 2.21
N TYR A 226 -20.20 9.22 3.44
CA TYR A 226 -19.22 9.61 4.44
C TYR A 226 -18.02 8.66 4.36
N TYR A 227 -16.82 9.18 4.60
CA TYR A 227 -15.60 8.39 4.60
C TYR A 227 -14.60 8.92 5.61
N GLY A 228 -13.78 8.02 6.16
CA GLY A 228 -12.65 8.31 7.03
C GLY A 228 -11.33 8.00 6.34
N LEU A 229 -10.31 8.78 6.64
CA LEU A 229 -8.95 8.60 6.12
C LEU A 229 -8.01 8.28 7.29
N LEU A 230 -7.07 7.36 7.10
CA LEU A 230 -6.09 6.97 8.12
C LEU A 230 -5.27 8.16 8.63
N VAL A 231 -4.94 9.09 7.73
CA VAL A 231 -4.06 10.24 7.99
C VAL A 231 -4.86 11.55 8.04
N GLY A 232 -6.15 11.51 7.69
CA GLY A 232 -7.01 12.69 7.69
C GLY A 232 -7.43 13.08 9.09
N ASN A 233 -7.53 14.39 9.34
CA ASN A 233 -8.01 14.97 10.60
C ASN A 233 -9.51 15.35 10.55
N HIS A 234 -10.26 14.78 9.61
CA HIS A 234 -11.68 15.09 9.40
C HIS A 234 -12.41 13.88 8.81
N VAL A 235 -13.74 13.88 8.94
CA VAL A 235 -14.61 12.95 8.20
C VAL A 235 -15.00 13.61 6.88
N GLY A 236 -14.66 12.96 5.79
CA GLY A 236 -15.03 13.40 4.45
C GLY A 236 -16.49 13.08 4.14
N ARG A 237 -17.11 13.90 3.28
CA ARG A 237 -18.49 13.69 2.84
C ARG A 237 -18.67 14.08 1.37
N ILE A 238 -19.15 13.12 0.58
CA ILE A 238 -19.49 13.28 -0.84
C ILE A 238 -21.01 13.41 -0.98
N ARG A 239 -21.44 14.39 -1.78
CA ARG A 239 -22.84 14.58 -2.19
C ARG A 239 -23.13 13.82 -3.49
N LEU A 240 -23.97 12.80 -3.43
CA LEU A 240 -24.19 11.87 -4.55
C LEU A 240 -25.04 12.49 -5.68
N ASP A 241 -25.96 13.40 -5.36
CA ASP A 241 -26.74 14.18 -6.33
C ASP A 241 -25.84 15.06 -7.20
N LYS A 242 -24.86 15.73 -6.59
CA LYS A 242 -23.94 16.60 -7.33
C LYS A 242 -23.05 15.83 -8.30
N LEU A 243 -22.67 14.60 -7.94
CA LEU A 243 -21.92 13.72 -8.83
C LEU A 243 -22.75 13.27 -10.04
N ALA A 244 -24.02 12.93 -9.83
CA ALA A 244 -24.91 12.56 -10.92
C ALA A 244 -25.10 13.69 -11.94
N VAL A 245 -25.18 14.94 -11.47
CA VAL A 245 -25.24 16.13 -12.33
C VAL A 245 -23.93 16.38 -13.08
N ALA A 246 -22.78 16.09 -12.46
CA ALA A 246 -21.46 16.24 -13.08
C ALA A 246 -21.18 15.16 -14.14
N ALA A 247 -21.68 13.93 -13.95
CA ALA A 247 -21.52 12.82 -14.89
C ALA A 247 -22.47 12.88 -16.11
N GLY A 248 -23.50 13.73 -16.05
CA GLY A 248 -24.45 13.96 -17.15
C GLY A 248 -24.07 15.12 -18.09
N LYS A 249 -22.83 15.61 -17.99
CA LYS A 249 -22.20 16.60 -18.91
C LYS A 249 -21.02 15.95 -19.60
#